data_AF-A0A4U7EUW6-F1
#
_entry.id   AF-A0A4U7EUW6-F1
#
_cell.length_a   1.000
_cell.length_b   1.000
_cell.length_c   1.000
_cell.angle_alpha   90.00
_cell.angle_beta   90.00
_cell.angle_gamma   90.00
#
_symmetry.space_group_name_H-M   'P 1'
#
loop_
_entity.id
_entity.type
_entity.pdbx_description
1 polymer ?
#
loop_
_entity_poly.entity_id
_entity_poly.type
_entity_poly.pdbx_seq_one_letter_code
_entity_poly.pdbx_strand_id
1 'polypeptide(L)'
;EELDTVFEASVAWLFNAYRIDNDLGSYRGDLHFGLIGDPGRGKSTILSRLNEIAPKSEFRSGTGLSKIGLTAAAVQEEFAGTTEWTLSPGILPRANGGHCIIDEVDDVVDEKTKSMHDALEGDQMVKVDKAGITADLPTRTALLASGNPVHGR
;
A
#
# COMPACT_ATOMS: atom_id res chain seq x y z
N GLU A 1 -16.02 7.19 21.78
CA GLU A 1 -16.50 5.95 21.18
C GLU A 1 -15.96 5.77 19.76
N GLU A 2 -16.43 6.50 18.74
CA GLU A 2 -15.92 6.33 17.36
C GLU A 2 -14.40 6.54 17.22
N LEU A 3 -13.85 7.58 17.84
CA LEU A 3 -12.41 7.85 17.80
C LEU A 3 -11.58 6.81 18.58
N ASP A 4 -12.15 6.25 19.65
CA ASP A 4 -11.48 5.21 20.44
C ASP A 4 -11.34 3.94 19.61
N THR A 5 -12.38 3.56 18.88
CA THR A 5 -12.34 2.45 17.90
C THR A 5 -11.28 2.66 16.83
N VAL A 6 -11.13 3.88 16.33
CA VAL A 6 -10.08 4.21 15.35
C VAL A 6 -8.69 4.04 15.97
N PHE A 7 -8.49 4.45 17.21
CA PHE A 7 -7.20 4.27 17.90
C PHE A 7 -6.91 2.81 18.20
N GLU A 8 -7.90 2.02 18.62
CA GLU A 8 -7.75 0.58 18.83
C GLU A 8 -7.37 -0.14 17.52
N ALA A 9 -8.06 0.17 16.42
CA ALA A 9 -7.73 -0.35 15.09
C ALA A 9 -6.31 0.07 14.65
N SER A 10 -5.93 1.32 14.93
CA SER A 10 -4.60 1.84 14.62
C SER A 10 -3.50 1.12 15.39
N VAL A 11 -3.72 0.84 16.68
CA VAL A 11 -2.79 0.06 17.51
C VAL A 11 -2.70 -1.37 16.98
N ALA A 12 -3.83 -2.03 16.71
CA ALA A 12 -3.83 -3.38 16.15
C ALA A 12 -3.06 -3.44 14.81
N TRP A 13 -3.27 -2.46 13.94
CA TRP A 13 -2.57 -2.34 12.66
C TRP A 13 -1.06 -2.11 12.79
N LEU A 14 -0.62 -1.31 13.77
CA LEU A 14 0.82 -1.11 14.04
C LEU A 14 1.52 -2.40 14.49
N PHE A 15 0.82 -3.24 15.25
CA PHE A 15 1.38 -4.50 15.77
C PHE A 15 1.26 -5.65 14.78
N ASN A 16 0.19 -5.69 13.99
CA ASN A 16 -0.20 -6.83 13.15
C ASN A 16 -0.32 -8.15 13.94
N ALA A 17 -0.67 -9.23 13.24
CA ALA A 17 -0.54 -10.59 13.76
C ALA A 17 0.74 -11.25 13.21
N TYR A 18 1.14 -12.35 13.84
CA TYR A 18 2.27 -13.14 13.33
C TYR A 18 1.89 -13.87 12.03
N ARG A 19 2.79 -13.87 11.05
CA ARG A 19 2.65 -14.65 9.81
C ARG A 19 2.99 -16.11 10.07
N ILE A 20 2.11 -17.02 9.63
CA ILE A 20 2.32 -18.47 9.74
C ILE A 20 2.75 -19.01 8.39
N ASP A 21 3.99 -19.48 8.30
CA ASP A 21 4.47 -20.19 7.11
C ASP A 21 4.60 -21.69 7.46
N ASN A 22 3.87 -22.56 6.75
CA ASN A 22 3.92 -24.02 6.94
C ASN A 22 3.75 -24.76 5.60
N ASP A 23 3.76 -26.10 5.65
CA ASP A 23 3.67 -26.96 4.46
C ASP A 23 2.36 -26.79 3.65
N LEU A 24 1.31 -26.21 4.25
CA LEU A 24 0.03 -25.92 3.61
C LEU A 24 -0.01 -24.52 2.96
N GLY A 25 0.94 -23.65 3.29
CA GLY A 25 1.07 -22.31 2.70
C GLY A 25 1.47 -21.23 3.71
N SER A 26 1.42 -19.99 3.23
CA SER A 26 1.65 -18.77 4.01
C SER A 26 0.32 -18.14 4.40
N TYR A 27 0.08 -17.99 5.70
CA TYR A 27 -1.10 -17.32 6.25
C TYR A 27 -0.73 -15.90 6.70
N ARG A 28 -1.34 -14.91 6.05
CA ARG A 28 -1.11 -13.48 6.28
C ARG A 28 -1.45 -13.09 7.73
N GLY A 29 -0.49 -12.42 8.38
CA GLY A 29 -0.69 -11.74 9.67
C GLY A 29 -0.91 -10.22 9.53
N ASP A 30 -0.70 -9.67 8.33
CA ASP A 30 -0.88 -8.24 8.07
C ASP A 30 -2.36 -7.86 8.16
N LEU A 31 -2.66 -6.89 9.02
CA LEU A 31 -3.99 -6.34 9.20
C LEU A 31 -4.15 -5.15 8.26
N HIS A 32 -5.24 -5.15 7.48
CA HIS A 32 -5.62 -3.98 6.68
C HIS A 32 -6.85 -3.34 7.31
N PHE A 33 -6.91 -2.02 7.36
CA PHE A 33 -8.13 -1.32 7.75
C PHE A 33 -8.35 -0.03 6.97
N GLY A 34 -9.60 0.42 6.94
CA GLY A 34 -10.04 1.61 6.21
C GLY A 34 -10.64 2.66 7.13
N LEU A 35 -10.35 3.93 6.88
CA LEU A 35 -10.97 5.08 7.53
C LEU A 35 -11.84 5.83 6.53
N ILE A 36 -13.15 5.57 6.60
CA ILE A 36 -14.14 6.27 5.78
C ILE A 36 -14.91 7.24 6.66
N GLY A 37 -15.00 8.49 6.23
CA GLY A 37 -15.78 9.50 6.93
C GLY A 37 -15.81 10.81 6.19
N ASP A 38 -16.59 11.77 6.66
CA ASP A 38 -16.77 13.05 5.99
C ASP A 38 -15.44 13.82 5.84
N PRO A 39 -15.36 14.73 4.85
CA PRO A 39 -14.28 15.72 4.78
C PRO A 39 -14.14 16.50 6.09
N GLY A 40 -12.91 16.83 6.48
CA GLY A 40 -12.64 17.67 7.66
C GLY A 40 -12.72 16.95 9.02
N ARG A 41 -12.86 15.62 9.07
CA ARG A 41 -12.91 14.82 10.32
C ARG A 41 -11.54 14.42 10.88
N GLY A 42 -10.44 14.99 10.39
CA GLY A 42 -9.08 14.71 10.91
C GLY A 42 -8.45 13.40 10.44
N LYS A 43 -9.02 12.70 9.44
CA LYS A 43 -8.47 11.44 8.88
C LYS A 43 -6.99 11.57 8.51
N SER A 44 -6.64 12.54 7.66
CA SER A 44 -5.25 12.75 7.20
C SER A 44 -4.28 13.10 8.34
N THR A 45 -4.77 13.70 9.43
CA THR A 45 -3.95 13.92 10.64
C THR A 45 -3.62 12.60 11.32
N ILE A 46 -4.60 11.70 11.47
CA ILE A 46 -4.38 10.35 12.03
C ILE A 46 -3.40 9.57 11.15
N LEU A 47 -3.60 9.57 9.82
CA LEU A 47 -2.70 8.90 8.87
C LEU A 47 -1.26 9.40 8.97
N SER A 48 -1.06 10.73 8.97
CA SER A 48 0.26 11.33 9.07
C SER A 48 0.96 10.94 10.38
N ARG A 49 0.21 10.90 11.49
CA ARG A 49 0.76 10.45 12.78
C ARG A 49 1.13 8.97 12.76
N LEU A 50 0.30 8.11 12.17
CA LEU A 50 0.60 6.68 12.03
C LEU A 50 1.85 6.45 11.18
N ASN A 51 2.02 7.24 10.11
CA ASN A 51 3.22 7.20 9.28
C ASN A 51 4.50 7.57 10.05
N GLU A 52 4.43 8.57 10.94
CA GLU A 52 5.56 9.02 11.76
C GLU A 52 6.00 7.99 12.80
N ILE A 53 5.04 7.25 13.40
CA ILE A 53 5.33 6.30 14.47
C ILE A 53 5.62 4.88 13.97
N ALA A 54 5.15 4.52 12.79
CA ALA A 54 5.40 3.21 12.21
C ALA A 54 6.89 3.05 11.85
N PRO A 55 7.54 1.93 12.21
CA PRO A 55 9.00 1.76 12.05
C PRO A 55 9.45 1.73 10.58
N LYS A 56 8.57 1.26 9.70
CA LYS A 56 8.70 1.33 8.25
C LYS A 56 7.32 1.62 7.69
N SER A 57 7.17 2.76 7.03
CA SER A 57 5.91 3.17 6.43
C SER A 57 6.13 3.94 5.14
N GLU A 58 5.25 3.71 4.18
CA GLU A 58 5.12 4.50 2.96
C GLU A 58 3.77 5.21 2.97
N PHE A 59 3.76 6.52 2.72
CA PHE A 59 2.55 7.33 2.69
C PHE A 59 2.41 8.08 1.37
N ARG A 60 1.25 7.94 0.72
CA ARG A 60 0.86 8.71 -0.47
C ARG A 60 -0.61 9.04 -0.43
N SER A 61 -0.97 10.17 -1.05
CA SER A 61 -2.35 10.39 -1.50
C SER A 61 -2.61 9.55 -2.75
N GLY A 62 -3.82 9.03 -2.86
CA GLY A 62 -4.39 8.34 -4.01
C GLY A 62 -4.64 9.27 -5.19
N THR A 63 -4.72 10.59 -4.94
CA THR A 63 -4.79 11.62 -5.97
C THR A 63 -3.55 11.52 -6.88
N GLY A 64 -3.78 11.13 -8.14
CA GLY A 64 -2.71 10.95 -9.13
C GLY A 64 -1.93 9.63 -9.01
N LEU A 65 -2.28 8.74 -8.08
CA LEU A 65 -1.67 7.42 -7.96
C LEU A 65 -2.14 6.52 -9.10
N SER A 66 -1.23 6.11 -9.97
CA SER A 66 -1.51 5.21 -11.10
C SER A 66 -1.25 3.76 -10.74
N LYS A 67 -1.66 2.81 -11.60
CA LYS A 67 -1.28 1.39 -11.47
C LYS A 67 0.23 1.22 -11.28
N ILE A 68 1.01 1.95 -12.07
CA ILE A 68 2.48 1.95 -12.00
C ILE A 68 2.98 2.51 -10.65
N GLY A 69 2.33 3.54 -10.12
CA GLY A 69 2.65 4.09 -8.80
C GLY A 69 2.31 3.15 -7.65
N LEU A 70 1.35 2.24 -7.82
CA LEU A 70 1.03 1.18 -6.87
C LEU A 70 2.02 0.02 -6.96
N THR A 71 2.34 -0.42 -8.17
CA THR A 71 3.11 -1.65 -8.43
C THR A 71 4.59 -1.34 -8.70
N ALA A 72 4.98 -1.19 -9.95
CA ALA A 72 6.33 -0.83 -10.38
C ALA A 72 6.34 -0.30 -11.81
N ALA A 73 7.39 0.45 -12.13
CA ALA A 73 7.65 1.03 -13.45
C ALA A 73 8.98 0.51 -14.01
N ALA A 74 9.03 0.19 -15.31
CA ALA A 74 10.31 0.15 -16.01
C ALA A 74 10.69 1.59 -16.38
N VAL A 75 11.89 2.03 -16.00
CA VAL A 75 12.42 3.38 -16.23
C VAL A 75 13.74 3.24 -16.97
N GLN A 76 14.00 4.11 -17.95
CA GLN A 76 15.31 4.18 -18.60
C GLN A 76 16.25 5.04 -17.77
N GLU A 77 17.42 4.52 -17.46
CA GLU A 77 18.50 5.28 -16.82
C GLU A 77 19.72 5.32 -17.75
N GLU A 78 20.35 6.49 -17.85
CA GLU A 78 21.66 6.61 -18.49
C GLU A 78 22.75 6.27 -17.49
N PHE A 79 23.48 5.21 -17.77
CA PHE A 79 24.68 4.86 -17.02
C PHE A 79 25.86 4.75 -17.98
N ALA A 80 26.92 5.51 -17.74
CA ALA A 80 28.15 5.49 -18.54
C ALA A 80 27.97 5.64 -20.07
N GLY A 81 26.96 6.41 -20.51
CA GLY A 81 26.68 6.67 -21.93
C GLY A 81 25.85 5.59 -22.62
N THR A 82 25.35 4.59 -21.88
CA THR A 82 24.38 3.59 -22.35
C THR A 82 23.04 3.76 -21.62
N THR A 83 21.95 3.68 -22.36
CA THR A 83 20.59 3.66 -21.79
C THR A 83 20.21 2.24 -21.42
N GLU A 84 20.00 1.97 -20.14
CA GLU A 84 19.53 0.68 -19.64
C GLU A 84 18.14 0.81 -19.02
N TRP A 85 17.34 -0.25 -19.12
CA TRP A 85 16.07 -0.31 -18.41
C TRP A 85 16.33 -0.80 -16.98
N THR A 86 15.81 -0.06 -16.01
CA THR A 86 15.76 -0.46 -14.60
C THR A 86 14.32 -0.55 -14.13
N LEU A 87 14.11 -1.19 -12.97
CA LEU A 87 12.80 -1.31 -12.34
C LEU A 87 12.71 -0.36 -11.14
N SER A 88 11.78 0.59 -11.20
CA SER A 88 11.44 1.48 -10.10
C SER A 88 10.22 0.95 -9.35
N PRO A 89 10.35 0.54 -8.07
CA PRO A 89 9.22 0.01 -7.31
C PRO A 89 8.23 1.13 -6.92
N GLY A 90 6.95 0.82 -7.05
CA GLY A 90 5.84 1.63 -6.56
C GLY A 90 5.66 1.51 -5.05
N ILE A 91 4.59 2.11 -4.52
CA ILE A 91 4.39 2.22 -3.07
C ILE A 91 4.26 0.85 -2.38
N LEU A 92 3.56 -0.13 -2.99
CA LEU A 92 3.31 -1.41 -2.34
C LEU A 92 4.59 -2.23 -2.16
N PRO A 93 5.47 -2.41 -3.18
CA PRO A 93 6.75 -3.08 -2.98
C PRO A 93 7.70 -2.33 -2.06
N ARG A 94 7.68 -0.99 -2.07
CA ARG A 94 8.52 -0.21 -1.13
C ARG A 94 8.10 -0.43 0.32
N ALA A 95 6.81 -0.57 0.56
CA ALA A 95 6.22 -0.82 1.88
C ALA A 95 6.43 -2.26 2.42
N ASN A 96 6.99 -3.18 1.62
CA ASN A 96 7.20 -4.57 2.00
C ASN A 96 7.92 -4.73 3.35
N GLY A 97 7.39 -5.56 4.25
CA GLY A 97 7.87 -5.76 5.62
C GLY A 97 7.51 -4.62 6.58
N GLY A 98 6.57 -3.76 6.20
CA GLY A 98 6.12 -2.62 7.01
C GLY A 98 4.70 -2.21 6.66
N HIS A 99 4.46 -0.91 6.64
CA HIS A 99 3.13 -0.33 6.52
C HIS A 99 2.99 0.48 5.24
N CYS A 100 1.81 0.40 4.63
CA CYS A 100 1.42 1.19 3.47
C CYS A 100 0.20 2.02 3.85
N ILE A 101 0.27 3.32 3.64
CA ILE A 101 -0.81 4.25 3.93
C ILE A 101 -1.19 4.98 2.64
N ILE A 102 -2.45 4.84 2.24
CA ILE A 102 -3.02 5.50 1.05
C ILE A 102 -4.19 6.37 1.51
N ASP A 103 -4.03 7.69 1.44
CA ASP A 103 -5.14 8.62 1.62
C ASP A 103 -5.94 8.77 0.32
N GLU A 104 -7.20 9.21 0.37
CA GLU A 104 -8.02 9.48 -0.82
C GLU A 104 -8.12 8.29 -1.80
N VAL A 105 -8.39 7.09 -1.27
CA VAL A 105 -8.54 5.87 -2.09
C VAL A 105 -9.78 5.92 -2.99
N ASP A 106 -10.71 6.84 -2.72
CA ASP A 106 -11.86 7.16 -3.56
C ASP A 106 -11.47 7.65 -4.97
N ASP A 107 -10.23 8.14 -5.18
CA ASP A 107 -9.67 8.48 -6.49
C ASP A 107 -8.88 7.30 -7.14
N VAL A 108 -8.86 6.14 -6.48
CA VAL A 108 -8.14 4.91 -6.88
C VAL A 108 -9.09 3.85 -7.47
N VAL A 109 -10.33 4.21 -7.79
CA VAL A 109 -11.36 3.28 -8.27
C VAL A 109 -11.05 2.78 -9.70
N ASP A 110 -11.46 1.55 -9.99
CA ASP A 110 -11.36 0.79 -11.25
C ASP A 110 -10.06 -0.04 -11.44
N GLU A 111 -9.41 -0.06 -12.61
CA GLU A 111 -8.23 -0.93 -12.93
C GLU A 111 -7.11 -0.93 -11.86
N LYS A 112 -6.96 0.18 -11.12
CA LYS A 112 -5.97 0.32 -10.04
C LYS A 112 -6.29 -0.59 -8.85
N THR A 113 -7.58 -0.82 -8.57
CA THR A 113 -8.06 -1.68 -7.48
C THR A 113 -7.64 -3.13 -7.70
N LYS A 114 -7.73 -3.64 -8.94
CA LYS A 114 -7.23 -4.98 -9.29
C LYS A 114 -5.75 -5.17 -8.95
N SER A 115 -4.94 -4.15 -9.23
CA SER A 115 -3.50 -4.22 -8.95
C SER A 115 -3.18 -4.21 -7.46
N MET A 116 -4.04 -3.57 -6.64
CA MET A 116 -3.95 -3.66 -5.18
C MET A 116 -4.36 -5.06 -4.68
N HIS A 117 -5.42 -5.65 -5.24
CA HIS A 117 -5.85 -7.01 -4.90
C HIS A 117 -4.74 -8.03 -5.16
N ASP A 118 -4.18 -8.03 -6.38
CA ASP A 118 -3.11 -8.95 -6.76
C ASP A 118 -1.89 -8.83 -5.82
N ALA A 119 -1.60 -7.61 -5.36
CA ALA A 119 -0.45 -7.31 -4.49
C ALA A 119 -0.70 -7.58 -3.00
N LEU A 120 -1.93 -7.50 -2.50
CA LEU A 120 -2.22 -7.56 -1.05
C LEU A 120 -2.92 -8.85 -0.62
N GLU A 121 -3.51 -9.58 -1.56
CA GLU A 121 -4.07 -10.92 -1.33
C GLU A 121 -3.00 -11.99 -1.52
N GLY A 122 -3.40 -13.24 -1.84
CA GLY A 122 -2.53 -14.33 -2.27
C GLY A 122 -1.18 -14.42 -1.55
N ASP A 123 -0.11 -14.43 -2.34
CA ASP A 123 1.29 -14.52 -1.88
C ASP A 123 1.87 -13.17 -1.42
N GLN A 124 1.09 -12.09 -1.49
CA GLN A 124 1.51 -10.70 -1.33
C GLN A 124 2.73 -10.37 -2.18
N MET A 125 2.51 -10.31 -3.49
CA MET A 125 3.56 -10.12 -4.48
C MET A 125 3.05 -9.35 -5.71
N VAL A 126 3.87 -8.41 -6.18
CA VAL A 126 3.71 -7.75 -7.48
C VAL A 126 4.63 -8.44 -8.48
N LYS A 127 4.05 -9.02 -9.54
CA LYS A 127 4.81 -9.62 -10.64
C LYS A 127 4.92 -8.64 -11.79
N VAL A 128 6.14 -8.39 -12.25
CA VAL A 128 6.42 -7.46 -13.34
C VAL A 128 7.09 -8.20 -14.47
N ASP A 129 6.56 -8.02 -15.68
CA ASP A 129 7.20 -8.42 -16.93
C ASP A 129 7.08 -7.27 -17.93
N LYS A 130 8.13 -6.45 -18.04
CA LYS A 130 8.15 -5.26 -18.90
C LYS A 130 9.56 -4.88 -19.30
N ALA A 131 9.73 -4.41 -20.54
CA ALA A 131 11.00 -3.92 -21.08
C ALA A 131 12.17 -4.91 -20.92
N GLY A 132 11.89 -6.21 -21.01
CA GLY A 132 12.89 -7.27 -20.85
C GLY A 132 13.28 -7.58 -19.40
N ILE A 133 12.62 -6.96 -18.41
CA ILE A 133 12.81 -7.20 -16.99
C ILE A 133 11.63 -8.03 -16.47
N THR A 134 11.94 -9.23 -15.98
CA THR A 134 11.00 -10.06 -15.23
C THR A 134 11.42 -10.07 -13.77
N ALA A 135 10.54 -9.63 -12.87
CA ALA A 135 10.83 -9.55 -11.44
C ALA A 135 9.59 -9.79 -10.58
N ASP A 136 9.79 -10.50 -9.49
CA ASP A 136 8.82 -10.71 -8.43
C ASP A 136 9.16 -9.79 -7.26
N LEU A 137 8.27 -8.84 -6.97
CA LEU A 137 8.43 -7.83 -5.94
C LEU A 137 7.51 -8.14 -4.76
N PRO A 138 8.03 -8.57 -3.60
CA PRO A 138 7.20 -8.85 -2.44
C PRO A 138 6.48 -7.60 -1.93
N THR A 139 5.27 -7.76 -1.41
CA THR A 139 4.39 -6.70 -0.91
C THR A 139 3.73 -7.11 0.42
N ARG A 140 4.51 -7.76 1.30
CA ARG A 140 4.08 -8.17 2.64
C ARG A 140 3.93 -6.95 3.55
N THR A 141 2.84 -6.21 3.40
CA THR A 141 2.61 -4.93 4.09
C THR A 141 1.20 -4.85 4.64
N ALA A 142 1.05 -4.18 5.78
CA ALA A 142 -0.24 -3.79 6.34
C ALA A 142 -0.73 -2.50 5.66
N LEU A 143 -1.97 -2.49 5.16
CA LEU A 143 -2.54 -1.39 4.39
C LEU A 143 -3.51 -0.60 5.26
N LEU A 144 -3.30 0.69 5.36
CA LEU A 144 -4.28 1.64 5.87
C LEU A 144 -4.75 2.51 4.71
N ALA A 145 -6.03 2.43 4.38
CA ALA A 145 -6.66 3.27 3.37
C ALA A 145 -7.59 4.30 4.02
N SER A 146 -7.64 5.50 3.47
CA SER A 146 -8.63 6.52 3.85
C SER A 146 -9.41 6.95 2.61
N GLY A 147 -10.66 7.33 2.80
CA GLY A 147 -11.49 7.83 1.72
C GLY A 147 -12.74 8.54 2.22
N ASN A 148 -13.49 9.12 1.29
CA ASN A 148 -14.72 9.83 1.59
C ASN A 148 -15.95 9.08 1.06
N PRO A 149 -17.12 9.20 1.71
CA PRO A 149 -18.38 8.74 1.16
C PRO A 149 -18.69 9.41 -0.18
N VAL A 150 -19.43 8.72 -1.05
CA VAL A 150 -19.90 9.28 -2.33
C VAL A 150 -20.77 10.51 -2.03
N HIS A 151 -20.49 11.64 -2.68
CA HIS A 151 -21.11 12.95 -2.42
C HIS A 151 -20.73 13.62 -1.08
N GLY A 152 -19.70 13.12 -0.39
CA GLY A 152 -19.18 13.72 0.84
C GLY A 152 -20.11 13.62 2.06
N ARG A 153 -21.07 12.69 2.03
CA ARG A 153 -22.02 12.36 3.10
C ARG A 153 -22.65 10.98 2.89
#